data_AF-A0A9J7LPD1-F1
#
_entry.id   AF-A0A9J7LPD1-F1
#
_cell.length_a   1.000
_cell.length_b   1.000
_cell.length_c   1.000
_cell.angle_alpha   90.00
_cell.angle_beta   90.00
_cell.angle_gamma   90.00
#
_symmetry.space_group_name_H-M   'P 1'
#
loop_
_entity.id
_entity.type
_entity.pdbx_description
1 polymer ?
#
loop_
_entity_poly.entity_id
_entity_poly.type
_entity_poly.pdbx_seq_one_letter_code
_entity_poly.pdbx_strand_id
1 'polypeptide(L)'
;MQANEESVLVDNLQEGLDKMRTEKYALFADSAELDYHASRKPCDLQFIGRLFWQTGYGIFLPKNSRYTMEFNRVIVAAKERGVFDALDAKWIKSQECSGTKKTVLESSVIGLQDMLGVFVLVYGGMALALIVLIGEFVYKCAQDVKKYEDAHPKTLTEAAKTRLKMIFSRKKSKEGSKKEGFDPYMSDLSNRTLRVVTIAADGFVLISDVDKDGNNVTGNDRFQG
;
A
#
# COMPACT_ATOMS: atom_id res chain seq x y z
N MET A 1 -20.32 -15.95 -17.12
CA MET A 1 -21.06 -16.40 -15.93
C MET A 1 -22.51 -16.59 -16.33
N GLN A 2 -23.04 -17.81 -16.29
CA GLN A 2 -24.49 -18.04 -16.45
C GLN A 2 -25.08 -18.10 -15.04
N ALA A 3 -25.71 -17.02 -14.60
CA ALA A 3 -26.43 -16.97 -13.33
C ALA A 3 -27.89 -17.36 -13.59
N ASN A 4 -28.38 -18.38 -12.88
CA ASN A 4 -29.81 -18.62 -12.76
C ASN A 4 -30.37 -17.56 -11.78
N GLU A 5 -31.23 -16.67 -12.28
CA GLU A 5 -31.67 -15.43 -11.61
C GLU A 5 -32.25 -15.68 -10.20
N GLU A 6 -32.93 -16.80 -10.02
CA GLU A 6 -33.60 -17.17 -8.77
C GLU A 6 -32.63 -17.65 -7.67
N SER A 7 -31.42 -18.08 -8.04
CA SER A 7 -30.45 -18.68 -7.10
C SER A 7 -29.45 -17.68 -6.51
N VAL A 8 -29.38 -16.47 -7.07
CA VAL A 8 -28.40 -15.46 -6.69
C VAL A 8 -28.95 -14.52 -5.62
N LEU A 9 -30.23 -14.15 -5.71
CA LEU A 9 -30.87 -13.26 -4.76
C LEU A 9 -31.05 -13.94 -3.40
N VAL A 10 -30.95 -13.14 -2.35
CA VAL A 10 -31.07 -13.59 -0.96
C VAL A 10 -32.06 -12.68 -0.26
N ASP A 11 -32.97 -13.25 0.54
CA ASP A 11 -34.03 -12.49 1.19
C ASP A 11 -33.51 -11.66 2.38
N ASN A 12 -32.45 -12.13 3.04
CA ASN A 12 -31.90 -11.52 4.25
C ASN A 12 -30.41 -11.19 4.11
N LEU A 13 -29.98 -10.08 4.74
CA LEU A 13 -28.56 -9.72 4.77
C LEU A 13 -27.71 -10.81 5.42
N GLN A 14 -28.15 -11.37 6.56
CA GLN A 14 -27.36 -12.37 7.29
C GLN A 14 -27.09 -13.62 6.45
N GLU A 15 -28.11 -14.08 5.72
CA GLU A 15 -27.95 -15.21 4.79
C GLU A 15 -26.95 -14.86 3.67
N GLY A 16 -26.99 -13.62 3.17
CA GLY A 16 -26.00 -13.12 2.20
C GLY A 16 -24.58 -13.09 2.78
N LEU A 17 -24.42 -12.66 4.03
CA LEU A 17 -23.12 -12.65 4.72
C LEU A 17 -22.56 -14.06 4.90
N ASP A 18 -23.40 -15.03 5.26
CA ASP A 18 -22.98 -16.43 5.44
C ASP A 18 -22.69 -17.11 4.10
N LYS A 19 -23.42 -16.76 3.04
CA LYS A 19 -23.16 -17.21 1.66
C LYS A 19 -21.81 -16.69 1.15
N MET A 20 -21.44 -15.44 1.46
CA MET A 20 -20.11 -14.90 1.15
C MET A 20 -18.96 -15.63 1.87
N ARG A 21 -19.22 -16.21 3.05
CA ARG A 21 -18.20 -16.95 3.82
C ARG A 21 -18.00 -18.37 3.33
N THR A 22 -19.04 -18.97 2.75
CA THR A 22 -19.06 -20.38 2.36
C THR A 22 -18.72 -20.58 0.89
N GLU A 23 -19.14 -19.65 0.02
CA GLU A 23 -19.02 -19.74 -1.42
C GLU A 23 -18.39 -18.46 -2.02
N LYS A 24 -17.99 -18.53 -3.29
CA LYS A 24 -17.50 -17.35 -4.05
C LYS A 24 -18.67 -16.47 -4.45
N TYR A 25 -19.19 -15.71 -3.50
CA TYR A 25 -20.36 -14.86 -3.64
C TYR A 25 -19.99 -13.39 -3.35
N ALA A 26 -20.62 -12.47 -4.08
CA ALA A 26 -20.49 -11.03 -3.84
C ALA A 26 -21.87 -10.47 -3.51
N LEU A 27 -21.98 -9.79 -2.37
CA LEU A 27 -23.22 -9.21 -1.90
C LEU A 27 -23.26 -7.71 -2.20
N PHE A 28 -24.38 -7.26 -2.77
CA PHE A 28 -24.71 -5.84 -2.89
C PHE A 28 -25.73 -5.49 -1.81
N ALA A 29 -25.38 -4.55 -0.94
CA ALA A 29 -26.25 -4.03 0.12
C ALA A 29 -25.92 -2.56 0.39
N ASP A 30 -26.67 -1.94 1.30
CA ASP A 30 -26.44 -0.57 1.71
C ASP A 30 -25.10 -0.42 2.45
N SER A 31 -24.39 0.68 2.19
CA SER A 31 -23.04 0.88 2.72
C SER A 31 -23.02 0.97 4.24
N ALA A 32 -24.02 1.62 4.85
CA ALA A 32 -24.07 1.78 6.30
C ALA A 32 -24.22 0.44 7.04
N GLU A 33 -24.99 -0.49 6.46
CA GLU A 33 -25.20 -1.81 7.05
C GLU A 33 -23.94 -2.68 6.93
N LEU A 34 -23.30 -2.64 5.77
CA LEU A 34 -22.03 -3.33 5.57
C LEU A 34 -20.90 -2.73 6.42
N ASP A 35 -20.82 -1.40 6.57
CA ASP A 35 -19.82 -0.73 7.41
C ASP A 35 -19.97 -1.14 8.88
N TYR A 36 -21.21 -1.28 9.33
CA TYR A 36 -21.52 -1.78 10.67
C TYR A 36 -21.09 -3.24 10.87
N HIS A 37 -21.33 -4.12 9.89
CA HIS A 37 -20.92 -5.52 9.97
C HIS A 37 -19.40 -5.70 9.80
N ALA A 38 -18.75 -4.86 9.00
CA ALA A 38 -17.31 -4.90 8.78
C ALA A 38 -16.51 -4.36 9.98
N SER A 39 -17.06 -3.43 10.76
CA SER A 39 -16.41 -2.88 11.96
C SER A 39 -16.45 -3.82 13.17
N ARG A 40 -17.18 -4.93 13.07
CA ARG A 40 -17.40 -5.92 14.13
C ARG A 40 -16.77 -7.27 13.80
N LYS A 41 -16.54 -8.08 14.84
CA LYS A 41 -15.99 -9.44 14.68
C LYS A 41 -16.95 -10.27 13.82
N PRO A 42 -16.42 -11.08 12.87
CA PRO A 42 -15.04 -11.56 12.73
C PRO A 42 -14.05 -10.68 11.93
N CYS A 43 -14.39 -9.46 11.52
CA CYS A 43 -13.51 -8.58 10.72
C CYS A 43 -13.05 -9.21 9.39
N ASP A 44 -13.92 -10.03 8.80
CA ASP A 44 -13.71 -10.81 7.57
C ASP A 44 -14.31 -10.15 6.32
N LEU A 45 -15.08 -9.07 6.49
CA LEU A 45 -15.65 -8.29 5.40
C LEU A 45 -14.69 -7.20 4.93
N GLN A 46 -14.69 -6.96 3.63
CA GLN A 46 -13.89 -5.94 2.98
C GLN A 46 -14.63 -5.54 1.65
N PHE A 47 -14.64 -4.25 1.33
CA PHE A 47 -15.47 -3.58 0.30
C PHE A 47 -14.92 -3.51 -1.13
N ILE A 48 -15.29 -4.41 -2.05
CA ILE A 48 -14.69 -4.38 -3.40
C ILE A 48 -15.27 -3.22 -4.23
N GLY A 49 -14.43 -2.39 -4.83
CA GLY A 49 -14.85 -1.32 -5.75
C GLY A 49 -14.91 0.06 -5.09
N ARG A 50 -15.12 1.07 -5.94
CA ARG A 50 -15.59 2.37 -5.48
C ARG A 50 -17.10 2.29 -5.30
N LEU A 51 -17.63 3.15 -4.43
CA LEU A 51 -19.08 3.29 -4.25
C LEU A 51 -19.73 3.59 -5.62
N PHE A 52 -20.56 2.65 -6.09
CA PHE A 52 -21.18 2.70 -7.42
C PHE A 52 -22.36 3.69 -7.49
N TRP A 53 -22.91 4.05 -6.32
CA TRP A 53 -24.06 4.95 -6.17
C TRP A 53 -24.03 5.69 -4.83
N GLN A 54 -24.36 6.98 -4.83
CA GLN A 54 -24.53 7.74 -3.60
C GLN A 54 -26.02 7.96 -3.37
N THR A 55 -26.57 7.26 -2.38
CA THR A 55 -27.93 7.46 -1.88
C THR A 55 -27.86 8.09 -0.49
N GLY A 56 -28.93 8.75 -0.07
CA GLY A 56 -29.02 9.40 1.24
C GLY A 56 -30.32 9.07 1.94
N TYR A 57 -30.26 8.92 3.26
CA TYR A 57 -31.45 8.70 4.09
C TYR A 57 -32.21 10.01 4.32
N GLY A 58 -33.54 9.94 4.30
CA GLY A 58 -34.43 11.07 4.56
C GLY A 58 -35.51 10.69 5.56
N ILE A 59 -35.97 11.68 6.33
CA ILE A 59 -37.12 11.53 7.22
C ILE A 59 -38.34 12.09 6.49
N PHE A 60 -39.38 11.26 6.36
CA PHE A 60 -40.59 11.63 5.64
C PHE A 60 -41.67 12.07 6.62
N LEU A 61 -42.24 13.26 6.38
CA LEU A 61 -43.40 13.78 7.12
C LEU A 61 -44.62 13.83 6.19
N PRO A 62 -45.85 13.77 6.74
CA PRO A 62 -47.06 13.96 5.96
C PRO A 62 -47.02 15.25 5.14
N LYS A 63 -47.61 15.22 3.94
CA LYS A 63 -47.73 16.40 3.08
C LYS A 63 -48.40 17.54 3.85
N ASN A 64 -47.84 18.75 3.75
CA ASN A 64 -48.29 19.95 4.47
C ASN A 64 -48.20 19.86 6.00
N SER A 65 -47.31 19.04 6.55
CA SER A 65 -47.03 19.04 7.99
C SER A 65 -46.43 20.38 8.44
N ARG A 66 -46.93 20.91 9.56
CA ARG A 66 -46.44 22.15 10.19
C ARG A 66 -45.00 22.02 10.71
N TYR A 67 -44.53 20.79 10.91
CA TYR A 67 -43.23 20.50 11.51
C TYR A 67 -42.10 20.37 10.49
N THR A 68 -42.40 20.29 9.19
CA THR A 68 -41.38 20.06 8.16
C THR A 68 -40.28 21.12 8.18
N MET A 69 -40.64 22.38 8.34
CA MET A 69 -39.67 23.49 8.41
C MET A 69 -38.80 23.42 9.68
N GLU A 70 -39.41 23.08 10.81
CA GLU A 70 -38.69 23.00 12.08
C GLU A 70 -37.69 21.83 12.08
N PHE A 71 -38.10 20.65 11.63
CA PHE A 71 -37.19 19.49 11.49
C PHE A 71 -36.04 19.78 10.54
N ASN A 72 -36.31 20.40 9.39
CA ASN A 72 -35.25 20.72 8.43
C ASN A 72 -34.20 21.66 9.05
N ARG A 73 -34.64 22.69 9.78
CA ARG A 73 -33.75 23.62 10.48
C ARG A 73 -32.88 22.89 11.53
N VAL A 74 -33.48 22.04 12.34
CA VAL A 74 -32.76 21.28 13.38
C VAL A 74 -31.76 20.31 12.77
N ILE A 75 -32.11 19.62 11.68
CA ILE A 75 -31.21 18.68 10.99
C ILE A 75 -29.99 19.40 10.41
N VAL A 76 -30.19 20.54 9.74
CA VAL A 76 -29.08 21.36 9.21
C VAL A 76 -28.18 21.82 10.36
N ALA A 77 -28.75 22.34 11.45
CA ALA A 77 -27.98 22.76 12.61
C ALA A 77 -27.21 21.60 13.27
N ALA A 78 -27.79 20.39 13.31
CA ALA A 78 -27.13 19.20 13.82
C ALA A 78 -25.96 18.76 12.92
N LYS A 79 -26.12 18.89 11.60
CA LYS A 79 -25.05 18.64 10.62
C LYS A 79 -23.90 19.63 10.76
N GLU A 80 -24.18 20.93 10.86
CA GLU A 80 -23.16 21.96 11.07
C GLU A 80 -22.38 21.75 12.38
N ARG A 81 -23.05 21.23 13.41
CA ARG A 81 -22.44 20.90 14.70
C ARG A 81 -21.68 19.55 14.71
N GLY A 82 -21.69 18.79 13.62
CA GLY A 82 -21.01 17.49 13.54
C GLY A 82 -21.65 16.39 14.38
N VAL A 83 -22.94 16.50 14.74
CA VAL A 83 -23.63 15.50 15.57
C VAL A 83 -23.71 14.15 14.85
N PHE A 84 -23.93 14.17 13.54
CA PHE A 84 -23.99 12.95 12.73
C PHE A 84 -22.64 12.21 12.70
N ASP A 85 -21.52 12.94 12.63
CA ASP A 85 -20.19 12.34 12.66
C ASP A 85 -19.92 11.65 14.01
N ALA A 86 -20.36 12.28 15.11
CA ALA A 86 -20.26 11.69 16.44
C ALA A 86 -21.13 10.43 16.59
N LEU A 87 -22.32 10.42 15.99
CA LEU A 87 -23.21 9.25 15.98
C LEU A 87 -22.63 8.13 15.12
N ASP A 88 -22.10 8.44 13.94
CA ASP A 88 -21.44 7.48 13.05
C ASP A 88 -20.25 6.81 13.74
N ALA A 89 -19.39 7.62 14.38
CA ALA A 89 -18.26 7.13 15.15
C ALA A 89 -18.68 6.23 16.33
N LYS A 90 -19.82 6.52 16.95
CA LYS A 90 -20.31 5.78 18.11
C LYS A 90 -21.02 4.46 17.73
N TRP A 91 -21.83 4.47 16.68
CA TRP A 91 -22.76 3.38 16.38
C TRP A 91 -22.31 2.50 15.22
N ILE A 92 -21.67 3.07 14.20
CA ILE A 92 -21.25 2.36 12.99
C ILE A 92 -19.79 1.95 13.06
N LYS A 93 -18.90 2.89 13.41
CA LYS A 93 -17.45 2.66 13.49
C LYS A 93 -17.03 2.20 14.89
N SER A 94 -17.59 1.07 15.34
CA SER A 94 -17.15 0.44 16.59
C SER A 94 -15.70 -0.06 16.49
N GLN A 95 -14.92 0.08 17.56
CA GLN A 95 -13.48 -0.26 17.60
C GLN A 95 -13.20 -1.76 17.75
N GLU A 96 -14.20 -2.63 17.61
CA GLU A 96 -14.05 -4.07 17.84
C GLU A 96 -13.04 -4.73 16.88
N CYS A 97 -12.90 -4.18 15.67
CA CYS A 97 -11.93 -4.57 14.67
C CYS A 97 -10.67 -3.67 14.60
N SER A 98 -10.33 -2.95 15.67
CA SER A 98 -9.16 -2.04 15.70
C SER A 98 -7.80 -2.74 15.49
N GLY A 99 -7.73 -4.07 15.53
CA GLY A 99 -6.54 -4.86 15.22
C GLY A 99 -6.35 -5.20 13.75
N THR A 100 -7.38 -4.97 12.93
CA THR A 100 -7.38 -5.32 11.50
C THR A 100 -7.61 -4.08 10.66
N LYS A 101 -6.83 -3.01 10.92
CA LYS A 101 -6.53 -2.03 9.87
C LYS A 101 -5.61 -2.67 8.83
N LYS A 102 -6.10 -3.71 8.16
CA LYS A 102 -5.75 -4.01 6.77
C LYS A 102 -6.73 -3.26 5.87
N THR A 103 -6.97 -2.00 6.18
CA THR A 103 -7.54 -1.08 5.20
C THR A 103 -6.49 -0.95 4.12
N VAL A 104 -6.73 -1.63 3.00
CA VAL A 104 -6.12 -1.42 1.67
C VAL A 104 -6.13 0.07 1.25
N LEU A 105 -6.76 0.93 2.06
CA LEU A 105 -6.95 2.39 2.00
C LEU A 105 -5.97 3.24 2.80
N GLU A 106 -5.31 2.72 3.85
CA GLU A 106 -4.14 3.43 4.35
C GLU A 106 -3.07 3.19 3.28
N SER A 107 -2.45 4.26 2.80
CA SER A 107 -1.25 4.14 1.96
C SER A 107 -0.40 3.04 2.55
N SER A 108 0.03 2.06 1.75
CA SER A 108 1.28 1.39 2.06
C SER A 108 2.29 2.53 2.15
N VAL A 109 2.42 3.10 3.35
CA VAL A 109 3.47 4.04 3.68
C VAL A 109 4.68 3.19 3.43
N ILE A 110 5.41 3.51 2.36
CA ILE A 110 6.49 2.72 1.81
C ILE A 110 7.32 2.23 2.99
N GLY A 111 7.12 0.96 3.33
CA GLY A 111 7.70 0.41 4.54
C GLY A 111 9.19 0.29 4.30
N LEU A 112 9.98 0.34 5.37
CA LEU A 112 11.39 -0.07 5.28
C LEU A 112 11.54 -1.47 4.66
N GLN A 113 10.50 -2.29 4.78
CA GLN A 113 10.38 -3.63 4.21
C GLN A 113 10.21 -3.63 2.68
N ASP A 114 9.52 -2.64 2.10
CA ASP A 114 9.36 -2.50 0.64
C ASP A 114 10.65 -1.99 -0.02
N MET A 115 11.50 -1.27 0.72
CA MET A 115 12.81 -0.78 0.26
C MET A 115 13.95 -1.79 0.43
N LEU A 116 13.66 -3.01 0.93
CA LEU A 116 14.67 -4.05 1.15
C LEU A 116 15.49 -4.38 -0.12
N GLY A 117 14.84 -4.35 -1.29
CA GLY A 117 15.50 -4.60 -2.58
C GLY A 117 16.62 -3.61 -2.90
N VAL A 118 16.43 -2.32 -2.57
CA VAL A 118 17.46 -1.28 -2.76
C VAL A 118 18.66 -1.53 -1.84
N PHE A 119 18.42 -1.91 -0.59
CA PHE A 119 19.51 -2.21 0.34
C PHE A 119 20.34 -3.41 -0.13
N VAL A 120 19.70 -4.47 -0.63
CA VAL A 120 20.40 -5.65 -1.18
C VAL A 120 21.27 -5.27 -2.38
N LEU A 121 20.79 -4.42 -3.29
CA LEU A 121 21.57 -3.95 -4.43
C LEU A 121 22.80 -3.15 -4.00
N VAL A 122 22.66 -2.26 -3.01
CA VAL A 122 23.78 -1.45 -2.50
C VAL A 122 24.84 -2.32 -1.83
N TYR A 123 24.46 -3.23 -0.93
CA TYR A 123 25.39 -4.13 -0.26
C TYR A 123 26.03 -5.12 -1.24
N GLY A 124 25.27 -5.64 -2.20
CA GLY A 124 25.78 -6.51 -3.26
C GLY A 124 26.81 -5.81 -4.14
N GLY A 125 26.52 -4.57 -4.58
CA GLY A 125 27.46 -3.75 -5.35
C GLY A 125 28.74 -3.44 -4.58
N MET A 126 28.63 -3.14 -3.29
CA MET A 126 29.79 -2.91 -2.42
C MET A 126 30.66 -4.16 -2.28
N ALA A 127 30.05 -5.34 -2.08
CA ALA A 127 30.77 -6.61 -1.97
C ALA A 127 31.48 -6.97 -3.29
N LEU A 128 30.79 -6.84 -4.43
CA LEU A 128 31.36 -7.15 -5.75
C LEU A 128 32.54 -6.23 -6.08
N ALA A 129 32.43 -4.93 -5.78
CA ALA A 129 33.52 -3.97 -5.96
C ALA A 129 34.75 -4.32 -5.11
N LEU A 130 34.55 -4.77 -3.86
CA LEU A 130 35.65 -5.22 -2.99
C LEU A 130 36.33 -6.48 -3.54
N ILE A 131 35.58 -7.44 -4.07
CA ILE A 131 36.15 -8.67 -4.66
C ILE A 131 37.01 -8.33 -5.88
N VAL A 132 36.51 -7.49 -6.80
CA VAL A 132 37.26 -7.05 -7.98
C VAL A 132 38.53 -6.29 -7.56
N LEU A 133 38.44 -5.42 -6.56
CA LEU A 133 39.60 -4.68 -6.03
C LEU A 133 40.67 -5.63 -5.48
N ILE A 134 40.27 -6.63 -4.70
CA ILE A 134 41.20 -7.62 -4.13
C ILE A 134 41.82 -8.46 -5.24
N GLY A 135 41.04 -8.89 -6.24
CA GLY A 135 41.53 -9.66 -7.39
C GLY A 135 42.60 -8.91 -8.18
N GLU A 136 42.34 -7.66 -8.54
CA GLU A 136 43.29 -6.78 -9.21
C GLU A 136 44.55 -6.51 -8.37
N PHE A 137 44.38 -6.34 -7.06
CA PHE A 137 45.49 -6.11 -6.15
C PHE A 137 46.43 -7.32 -6.08
N VAL A 138 45.88 -8.52 -5.95
CA VAL A 138 46.66 -9.78 -5.93
C VAL A 138 47.34 -10.02 -7.28
N TYR A 139 46.64 -9.80 -8.40
CA TYR A 139 47.24 -9.95 -9.73
C TYR A 139 48.43 -9.02 -9.93
N LYS A 140 48.30 -7.74 -9.57
CA LYS A 140 49.39 -6.75 -9.66
C LYS A 140 50.54 -7.06 -8.71
N CYS A 141 50.26 -7.49 -7.48
CA CYS A 141 51.30 -7.94 -6.55
C CYS A 141 52.04 -9.17 -7.07
N ALA A 142 51.35 -10.14 -7.69
CA ALA A 142 51.99 -11.32 -8.28
C ALA A 142 52.83 -10.98 -9.52
N GLN A 143 52.37 -10.04 -10.34
CA GLN A 143 53.12 -9.56 -11.49
C GLN A 143 54.36 -8.74 -11.09
N ASP A 144 54.25 -7.90 -10.06
CA ASP A 144 55.35 -7.12 -9.50
C ASP A 144 56.46 -8.04 -8.94
N VAL A 145 56.10 -9.19 -8.36
CA VAL A 145 57.06 -10.21 -7.88
C VAL A 145 57.74 -10.95 -9.04
N LYS A 146 57.03 -11.26 -10.12
CA LYS A 146 57.61 -11.92 -11.30
C LYS A 146 58.56 -11.03 -12.12
N LYS A 147 58.47 -9.70 -11.98
CA LYS A 147 59.26 -8.75 -12.79
C LYS A 147 60.60 -8.36 -12.15
N TYR A 148 60.86 -8.74 -10.90
CA TYR A 148 62.08 -8.41 -10.15
C TYR A 148 62.72 -9.69 -9.58
N GLU A 149 63.58 -10.33 -10.37
CA GLU A 149 64.29 -11.56 -9.97
C GLU A 149 65.56 -11.30 -9.12
N ASP A 150 66.09 -10.07 -9.06
CA ASP A 150 67.43 -9.82 -8.46
C ASP A 150 67.49 -9.00 -7.14
N ALA A 151 66.37 -8.67 -6.50
CA ALA A 151 66.43 -8.04 -5.16
C ALA A 151 65.17 -8.33 -4.33
N HIS A 152 65.22 -9.38 -3.52
CA HIS A 152 64.16 -9.70 -2.57
C HIS A 152 64.10 -8.69 -1.40
N PRO A 153 62.90 -8.48 -0.85
CA PRO A 153 62.56 -9.23 0.36
C PRO A 153 61.45 -10.27 0.12
N LYS A 154 61.57 -11.38 0.83
CA LYS A 154 60.78 -12.61 0.67
C LYS A 154 59.50 -12.56 1.51
N THR A 155 58.54 -11.69 1.22
CA THR A 155 57.17 -11.87 1.77
C THR A 155 56.12 -10.99 1.10
N LEU A 156 55.14 -11.63 0.46
CA LEU A 156 53.93 -11.02 -0.14
C LEU A 156 53.20 -10.06 0.84
N THR A 157 53.30 -10.34 2.13
CA THR A 157 52.69 -9.58 3.23
C THR A 157 53.31 -8.20 3.44
N GLU A 158 54.62 -8.02 3.24
CA GLU A 158 55.31 -6.74 3.48
C GLU A 158 55.12 -5.75 2.32
N ALA A 159 55.07 -6.26 1.07
CA ALA A 159 54.74 -5.45 -0.11
C ALA A 159 53.25 -5.00 -0.08
N ALA A 160 52.36 -5.90 0.33
CA ALA A 160 50.94 -5.59 0.53
C ALA A 160 50.76 -4.52 1.62
N LYS A 161 51.43 -4.66 2.78
CA LYS A 161 51.34 -3.73 3.91
C LYS A 161 51.83 -2.32 3.55
N THR A 162 52.90 -2.23 2.76
CA THR A 162 53.44 -0.94 2.30
C THR A 162 52.49 -0.25 1.31
N ARG A 163 51.90 -0.98 0.36
CA ARG A 163 50.90 -0.41 -0.57
C ARG A 163 49.56 -0.10 0.10
N LEU A 164 49.11 -0.92 1.05
CA LEU A 164 47.89 -0.67 1.83
C LEU A 164 48.01 0.60 2.68
N LYS A 165 49.20 0.87 3.24
CA LYS A 165 49.51 2.09 3.99
C LYS A 165 49.44 3.35 3.13
N MET A 166 49.87 3.28 1.85
CA MET A 166 49.73 4.41 0.92
C MET A 166 48.27 4.66 0.49
N ILE A 167 47.45 3.61 0.35
CA ILE A 167 46.01 3.74 0.04
C ILE A 167 45.25 4.34 1.24
N PHE A 168 45.55 3.90 2.46
CA PHE A 168 44.91 4.41 3.68
C PHE A 168 45.27 5.87 4.00
N SER A 169 46.53 6.28 3.75
CA SER A 169 46.94 7.69 3.92
C SER A 169 46.29 8.64 2.89
N ARG A 170 45.87 8.15 1.72
CA ARG A 170 45.10 8.95 0.73
C ARG A 170 43.62 9.09 1.09
N LYS A 171 43.02 8.11 1.76
CA LYS A 171 41.58 8.12 2.12
C LYS A 171 41.25 9.19 3.18
N LYS A 172 42.19 9.50 4.07
CA LYS A 172 42.03 10.52 5.14
C LYS A 172 41.90 11.98 4.62
N SER A 173 42.21 12.25 3.35
CA SER A 173 42.18 13.60 2.76
C SER A 173 40.93 13.91 1.91
N LYS A 174 40.07 12.93 1.60
CA LYS A 174 38.86 13.13 0.78
C LYS A 174 37.54 13.11 1.55
N GLU A 175 37.58 12.97 2.87
CA GLU A 175 36.41 13.06 3.75
C GLU A 175 36.24 14.48 4.30
N GLY A 176 36.47 15.46 3.43
CA GLY A 176 36.32 16.88 3.71
C GLY A 176 35.98 17.59 2.40
N SER A 177 34.77 18.14 2.34
CA SER A 177 34.22 18.93 1.22
C SER A 177 33.50 18.16 0.11
N LYS A 178 32.21 17.90 0.33
CA LYS A 178 31.14 18.54 -0.46
C LYS A 178 29.82 18.50 0.33
N LYS A 179 29.44 19.66 0.89
CA LYS A 179 28.05 19.97 1.20
C LYS A 179 27.49 20.62 -0.07
N GLU A 180 26.60 19.92 -0.77
CA GLU A 180 25.73 20.55 -1.77
C GLU A 180 24.29 20.35 -1.29
N GLY A 181 23.54 21.45 -1.30
CA GLY A 181 22.20 21.56 -0.76
C GLY A 181 21.22 20.60 -1.43
N PHE A 182 20.36 20.04 -0.60
CA PHE A 182 19.19 19.28 -1.01
C PHE A 182 18.01 20.26 -1.02
N ASP A 183 17.64 20.75 -2.20
CA ASP A 183 16.38 21.48 -2.37
C ASP A 183 15.21 20.49 -2.32
N PRO A 184 14.12 20.80 -1.57
CA PRO A 184 13.03 19.87 -1.39
C PRO A 184 12.19 19.76 -2.67
N TYR A 185 11.99 18.53 -3.12
CA TYR A 185 11.02 18.21 -4.15
C TYR A 185 9.61 18.51 -3.61
N MET A 186 8.97 19.57 -4.12
CA MET A 186 7.53 19.75 -3.99
C MET A 186 6.85 18.64 -4.80
N SER A 187 6.04 17.82 -4.14
CA SER A 187 5.04 16.99 -4.82
C SER A 187 3.66 17.62 -4.58
N ASP A 188 3.09 18.06 -5.69
CA ASP A 188 1.74 18.57 -5.85
C ASP A 188 0.71 17.53 -5.35
N LEU A 189 -0.15 17.95 -4.43
CA LEU A 189 -1.14 17.13 -3.75
C LEU A 189 -2.53 17.31 -4.38
N SER A 190 -2.61 17.31 -5.72
CA SER A 190 -3.85 17.61 -6.46
C SER A 190 -4.39 16.41 -7.26
N ASN A 191 -4.51 15.24 -6.62
CA ASN A 191 -5.56 14.29 -6.97
C ASN A 191 -5.67 13.15 -5.95
N ARG A 192 -6.66 13.25 -5.05
CA ARG A 192 -7.12 12.13 -4.24
C ARG A 192 -8.08 11.30 -5.08
N THR A 193 -7.84 9.98 -5.18
CA THR A 193 -8.85 9.08 -5.74
C THR A 193 -9.02 7.82 -4.86
N LEU A 194 -10.28 7.37 -4.74
CA LEU A 194 -10.83 6.37 -3.83
C LEU A 194 -10.25 4.96 -3.99
N ARG A 195 -10.32 4.15 -2.92
CA ARG A 195 -9.98 2.72 -2.95
C ARG A 195 -11.07 1.81 -2.41
N VAL A 196 -10.76 0.54 -2.61
CA VAL A 196 -11.50 -0.70 -2.69
C VAL A 196 -10.82 -1.66 -1.71
N VAL A 197 -11.55 -2.46 -0.94
CA VAL A 197 -11.07 -3.44 0.05
C VAL A 197 -11.61 -4.83 -0.35
N THR A 198 -10.88 -5.95 -0.31
CA THR A 198 -11.40 -7.26 -0.83
C THR A 198 -11.76 -8.29 0.22
N ILE A 199 -10.96 -9.30 0.51
CA ILE A 199 -10.83 -10.04 1.76
C ILE A 199 -9.33 -10.36 1.74
N ALA A 200 -8.69 -10.68 2.86
CA ALA A 200 -7.29 -11.11 2.83
C ALA A 200 -7.14 -12.54 2.24
N ALA A 201 -7.56 -12.74 0.99
CA ALA A 201 -7.34 -13.93 0.17
C ALA A 201 -7.30 -13.52 -1.30
N ASP A 202 -6.63 -14.31 -2.13
CA ASP A 202 -6.40 -14.02 -3.55
C ASP A 202 -7.72 -13.62 -4.24
N GLY A 203 -7.77 -12.36 -4.69
CA GLY A 203 -8.99 -11.73 -5.19
C GLY A 203 -9.57 -12.51 -6.37
N PHE A 204 -10.74 -13.13 -6.15
CA PHE A 204 -11.45 -13.89 -7.18
C PHE A 204 -12.25 -13.00 -8.15
N VAL A 205 -12.37 -11.69 -7.86
CA VAL A 205 -12.96 -10.68 -8.75
C VAL A 205 -12.04 -9.47 -8.80
N LEU A 206 -11.56 -9.15 -10.00
CA LEU A 206 -10.84 -7.95 -10.34
C LEU A 206 -11.81 -6.99 -11.04
N ILE A 207 -11.95 -5.79 -10.48
CA ILE A 207 -12.70 -4.71 -11.13
C ILE A 207 -11.71 -3.86 -11.90
N SER A 208 -11.75 -3.92 -13.23
CA SER A 208 -10.92 -3.09 -14.10
C SER A 208 -11.78 -2.11 -14.87
N ASP A 209 -11.52 -0.81 -14.71
CA ASP A 209 -12.11 0.25 -15.53
C ASP A 209 -11.60 0.26 -16.96
N VAL A 210 -10.49 -0.42 -17.21
CA VAL A 210 -9.78 -0.40 -18.48
C VAL A 210 -9.53 -1.83 -18.92
N ASP A 211 -9.92 -2.17 -20.13
CA ASP A 211 -9.61 -3.48 -20.73
C ASP A 211 -8.10 -3.57 -21.06
N LYS A 212 -7.59 -4.77 -21.36
CA LYS A 212 -6.19 -5.02 -21.75
C LYS A 212 -5.74 -4.18 -22.95
N ASP A 213 -6.70 -3.69 -23.74
CA ASP A 213 -6.50 -2.84 -24.91
C ASP A 213 -6.61 -1.32 -24.63
N GLY A 214 -6.76 -0.91 -23.36
CA GLY A 214 -6.78 0.51 -22.98
C GLY A 214 -8.16 1.20 -23.12
N ASN A 215 -9.21 0.45 -23.42
CA ASN A 215 -10.56 0.98 -23.61
C ASN A 215 -11.34 1.02 -22.29
N ASN A 216 -12.15 2.06 -22.11
CA ASN A 216 -12.98 2.25 -20.91
C ASN A 216 -14.15 1.27 -20.92
N VAL A 217 -14.18 0.33 -19.99
CA VAL A 217 -15.24 -0.70 -19.89
C VAL A 217 -16.33 -0.27 -18.91
N THR A 218 -17.59 -0.47 -19.31
CA THR A 218 -18.76 -0.09 -18.49
C THR A 218 -19.70 -1.29 -18.35
N GLY A 219 -20.39 -1.38 -17.21
CA GLY A 219 -21.33 -2.46 -16.95
C GLY A 219 -20.64 -3.77 -16.55
N ASN A 220 -21.16 -4.90 -17.04
CA ASN A 220 -20.76 -6.23 -16.59
C ASN A 220 -19.33 -6.62 -17.02
N ASP A 221 -18.80 -5.98 -18.06
CA ASP A 221 -17.45 -6.27 -18.61
C ASP A 221 -16.33 -5.77 -17.68
N ARG A 222 -16.68 -4.97 -16.67
CA ARG A 222 -15.76 -4.45 -15.65
C ARG A 222 -15.31 -5.51 -14.64
N PHE A 223 -16.04 -6.63 -14.52
CA PHE A 223 -15.80 -7.67 -13.54
C PHE A 223 -15.08 -8.86 -14.19
N GLN A 224 -13.79 -9.04 -13.91
CA GLN A 224 -13.00 -10.18 -14.38
C GLN A 224 -12.68 -11.11 -13.20
N GLY A 225 -13.07 -12.38 -13.31
CA GLY A 225 -12.85 -13.43 -12.31
C GLY A 225 -12.91 -14.81 -12.93
#